data_AF-A0A7G2CUK0-F1
#
_entry.id   AF-A0A7G2CUK0-F1
#
_cell.length_a   1.000
_cell.length_b   1.000
_cell.length_c   1.000
_cell.angle_alpha   90.00
_cell.angle_beta   90.00
_cell.angle_gamma   90.00
#
_symmetry.space_group_name_H-M   'P 1'
#
loop_
_entity.id
_entity.type
_entity.pdbx_description
1 polymer ?
#
loop_
_entity_poly.entity_id
_entity_poly.type
_entity_poly.pdbx_seq_one_letter_code
_entity_poly.pdbx_strand_id
1 'polypeptide(L)'
;MDRGTPSTFAPNQVIKGWTEALQLMTEGEQWEVYLPHELAYGARGAGGVIPGYATLVFKIHLLEVLKGGKPGSQAHAELEKLSGKTYADLSK
;
A
#
# COMPACT_ATOMS: atom_id res chain seq x y z
N MET A 1 -11.88 -11.49 -7.64
CA MET A 1 -10.77 -10.69 -7.10
C MET A 1 -11.37 -9.39 -6.61
N ASP A 2 -11.89 -9.43 -5.40
CA ASP A 2 -12.59 -8.29 -4.80
C ASP A 2 -11.57 -7.22 -4.43
N ARG A 3 -11.70 -6.04 -5.05
CA ARG A 3 -10.93 -4.83 -4.75
C ARG A 3 -11.43 -4.16 -3.46
N GLY A 4 -11.53 -4.95 -2.39
CA GLY A 4 -12.04 -4.53 -1.09
C GLY A 4 -11.24 -5.08 0.10
N THR A 5 -10.31 -6.01 -0.13
CA THR A 5 -9.42 -6.49 0.93
C THR A 5 -8.21 -5.58 1.08
N PRO A 6 -7.95 -5.06 2.30
CA PRO A 6 -6.70 -4.41 2.64
C PRO A 6 -5.52 -5.27 2.21
N SER A 7 -4.51 -4.65 1.61
CA SER A 7 -3.29 -5.32 1.19
C SER A 7 -2.11 -4.76 1.97
N THR A 8 -1.33 -5.64 2.58
CA THR A 8 -0.16 -5.29 3.37
C THR A 8 1.08 -5.24 2.49
N PHE A 9 1.78 -4.11 2.47
CA PHE A 9 3.00 -3.93 1.68
C PHE A 9 4.14 -3.42 2.55
N ALA A 10 5.36 -3.83 2.22
CA ALA A 10 6.55 -3.17 2.75
C ALA A 10 6.90 -1.99 1.84
N PRO A 11 7.30 -0.82 2.39
CA PRO A 11 7.67 0.35 1.59
C PRO A 11 8.77 0.09 0.55
N ASN A 12 9.61 -0.94 0.73
CA ASN A 12 10.70 -1.31 -0.19
C ASN A 12 10.29 -2.31 -1.30
N GLN A 13 9.03 -2.76 -1.33
CA GLN A 13 8.51 -3.68 -2.36
C GLN A 13 7.54 -2.99 -3.32
N VAL A 14 7.32 -1.69 -3.14
CA VAL A 14 6.39 -0.89 -3.93
C VAL A 14 7.14 0.11 -4.80
N ILE A 15 6.43 0.77 -5.72
CA ILE A 15 7.01 1.83 -6.56
C ILE A 15 7.52 2.99 -5.70
N LYS A 16 8.55 3.69 -6.18
CA LYS A 16 9.22 4.76 -5.41
C LYS A 16 8.26 5.81 -4.87
N GLY A 17 7.26 6.20 -5.67
CA GLY A 17 6.25 7.15 -5.25
C GLY A 17 5.41 6.69 -4.06
N TRP A 18 5.12 5.39 -3.94
CA TRP A 18 4.48 4.84 -2.74
C TRP A 18 5.43 4.82 -1.55
N THR A 19 6.71 4.50 -1.76
CA THR A 19 7.72 4.52 -0.70
C THR A 19 7.82 5.89 -0.05
N GLU A 20 7.81 6.97 -0.84
CA GLU A 20 7.85 8.35 -0.33
C GLU A 20 6.52 8.76 0.32
N ALA A 21 5.38 8.49 -0.35
CA ALA A 21 4.06 8.85 0.19
C ALA A 21 3.78 8.16 1.54
N LEU A 22 4.02 6.86 1.63
CA LEU A 22 3.75 6.08 2.85
C LEU A 22 4.64 6.49 4.03
N GLN A 23 5.82 7.07 3.78
CA GLN A 23 6.68 7.62 4.83
C GLN A 23 6.18 8.94 5.40
N LEU A 24 5.35 9.68 4.64
CA LEU A 24 4.78 10.96 5.04
C LEU A 24 3.36 10.84 5.60
N MET A 25 2.66 9.76 5.25
CA MET A 25 1.29 9.50 5.70
C MET A 25 1.23 9.06 7.16
N THR A 26 0.16 9.43 7.86
CA THR A 26 -0.17 8.95 9.20
C THR A 26 -1.27 7.88 9.14
N GLU A 27 -1.29 6.96 10.11
CA GLU A 27 -2.33 5.94 10.26
C GLU A 27 -3.74 6.56 10.30
N GLY A 28 -4.66 6.00 9.52
CA GLY A 28 -6.04 6.47 9.36
C GLY A 28 -6.23 7.55 8.28
N GLU A 29 -5.15 8.03 7.64
CA GLU A 29 -5.27 9.04 6.59
C GLU A 29 -5.55 8.44 5.20
N GLN A 30 -6.35 9.17 4.42
CA GLN A 30 -6.60 8.86 3.02
C GLN A 30 -6.01 9.94 2.13
N TRP A 31 -5.06 9.55 1.28
CA TRP A 31 -4.37 10.46 0.36
C TRP A 31 -4.68 10.08 -1.08
N GLU A 32 -4.69 11.09 -1.94
CA GLU A 32 -4.68 10.91 -3.38
C GLU A 32 -3.32 11.37 -3.90
N VAL A 33 -2.53 10.41 -4.40
CA VAL A 33 -1.17 10.66 -4.87
C VAL A 33 -1.09 10.60 -6.38
N TYR A 34 -0.49 11.64 -6.95
CA TYR A 34 -0.25 11.80 -8.37
C TYR A 34 1.20 11.45 -8.64
N LEU A 35 1.42 10.31 -9.29
CA LEU A 35 2.75 9.76 -9.51
C LEU A 35 3.12 9.86 -10.98
N PRO A 36 4.08 10.73 -11.35
CA PRO A 36 4.64 10.72 -12.69
C PRO A 36 5.37 9.40 -12.94
N HIS A 37 5.54 9.05 -14.21
CA HIS A 37 6.11 7.77 -14.61
C HIS A 37 7.47 7.46 -13.95
N GLU A 38 8.29 8.47 -13.68
CA GLU A 38 9.61 8.34 -13.05
C GLU A 38 9.55 7.75 -11.63
N LEU A 39 8.46 8.03 -10.92
CA LEU A 39 8.19 7.51 -9.57
C LEU A 39 7.32 6.24 -9.59
N ALA A 40 6.91 5.78 -10.77
CA ALA A 40 6.07 4.62 -11.01
C ALA A 40 6.79 3.54 -11.84
N TYR A 41 6.31 3.25 -13.04
CA TYR A 41 6.81 2.15 -13.90
C TYR A 41 7.75 2.62 -15.04
N GLY A 42 8.07 3.90 -15.09
CA GLY A 42 8.99 4.51 -16.05
C GLY A 42 8.58 4.29 -17.51
N ALA A 43 9.57 4.33 -18.39
CA ALA A 43 9.40 4.09 -19.83
C ALA A 43 8.92 2.66 -20.16
N ARG A 44 9.22 1.70 -19.28
CA ARG A 44 8.94 0.28 -19.53
C ARG A 44 7.46 -0.07 -19.31
N GLY A 45 6.76 0.68 -18.47
CA GLY A 45 5.39 0.33 -18.06
C GLY A 45 5.34 -1.00 -17.31
N ALA A 46 4.14 -1.58 -17.19
CA ALA A 46 3.93 -2.84 -16.48
C ALA A 46 3.11 -3.83 -17.31
N GLY A 47 3.77 -4.86 -17.83
CA GLY A 47 3.14 -6.09 -18.33
C GLY A 47 2.01 -5.91 -19.37
N GLY A 48 2.02 -4.81 -20.13
CA GLY A 48 0.96 -4.46 -21.08
C GLY A 48 -0.32 -3.86 -20.47
N VAL A 49 -0.40 -3.74 -19.14
CA VAL A 49 -1.54 -3.13 -18.42
C VAL A 49 -1.31 -1.64 -18.19
N ILE A 50 -0.07 -1.26 -17.88
CA ILE A 50 0.31 0.14 -17.66
C ILE A 50 1.24 0.55 -18.80
N PRO A 51 0.86 1.56 -19.61
CA PRO A 51 1.71 2.05 -20.68
C PRO A 51 2.98 2.70 -20.12
N GLY A 52 4.04 2.67 -20.91
CA GLY A 52 5.25 3.44 -20.63
C GLY A 52 4.95 4.93 -20.56
N TYR A 53 5.68 5.65 -19.70
CA TYR A 53 5.52 7.09 -19.49
C TYR A 53 4.16 7.54 -18.94
N ALA A 54 3.33 6.60 -18.47
CA ALA A 54 2.05 6.94 -17.87
C ALA A 54 2.19 7.59 -16.49
N THR A 55 1.45 8.67 -16.27
CA THR A 55 1.19 9.21 -14.92
C THR A 55 0.06 8.41 -14.30
N LEU A 56 0.25 8.00 -13.05
CA LEU A 56 -0.72 7.22 -12.30
C LEU A 56 -1.28 8.04 -11.15
N VAL A 57 -2.59 7.89 -10.91
CA VAL A 57 -3.26 8.48 -9.76
C VAL A 57 -3.72 7.34 -8.88
N PHE A 58 -3.29 7.34 -7.61
CA PHE A 58 -3.69 6.35 -6.63
C PHE A 58 -4.39 7.01 -5.46
N LYS A 59 -5.49 6.39 -5.03
CA LYS A 59 -6.14 6.72 -3.77
C LYS A 59 -5.70 5.69 -2.73
N ILE A 60 -4.88 6.13 -1.78
CA ILE A 60 -4.29 5.28 -0.75
C ILE A 60 -5.01 5.60 0.56
N HIS A 61 -5.49 4.56 1.25
CA HIS A 61 -5.99 4.68 2.60
C HIS A 61 -5.03 3.91 3.51
N LEU A 62 -4.26 4.63 4.32
CA LEU A 62 -3.33 4.01 5.25
C LEU A 62 -4.09 3.61 6.51
N LEU A 63 -4.23 2.32 6.72
CA LEU A 63 -5.06 1.78 7.79
C LEU A 63 -4.27 1.65 9.10
N GLU A 64 -3.06 1.09 9.02
CA GLU A 64 -2.19 0.83 10.18
C GLU A 64 -0.73 0.68 9.72
N VAL A 65 0.23 1.15 10.51
CA VAL A 65 1.66 0.92 10.31
C VAL A 65 2.15 -0.09 11.35
N LEU A 66 2.29 -1.33 10.91
CA LEU A 66 2.75 -2.41 11.77
C LEU A 66 4.22 -2.20 12.16
N LYS A 67 4.47 -1.85 13.42
CA LYS A 67 5.81 -1.79 14.03
C LYS A 67 6.32 -3.21 14.30
N GLY A 68 6.69 -3.94 13.26
CA GLY A 68 7.21 -5.30 13.46
C GLY A 68 7.28 -6.16 12.21
N GLY A 69 8.28 -5.92 11.38
CA GLY A 69 8.81 -6.95 10.48
C GLY A 69 8.02 -7.17 9.18
N LYS A 70 8.73 -7.81 8.24
CA LYS A 70 8.31 -8.04 6.86
C LYS A 70 6.88 -8.62 6.77
N PRO A 71 6.08 -8.23 5.76
CA PRO A 71 4.81 -8.88 5.46
C PRO A 71 4.99 -10.41 5.37
N GLY A 72 4.16 -11.17 6.08
CA GLY A 72 4.24 -12.64 6.16
C GLY A 72 5.17 -13.20 7.24
N SER A 73 5.73 -12.37 8.13
CA SER A 73 6.47 -12.86 9.30
C SER A 73 5.53 -13.40 10.38
N GLN A 74 6.03 -14.29 11.24
CA GLN A 74 5.25 -14.82 12.39
C GLN A 74 4.79 -13.70 13.34
N ALA A 75 5.58 -12.64 13.48
CA ALA A 75 5.20 -11.44 14.23
C ALA A 75 3.98 -10.72 13.64
N HIS A 76 3.84 -10.71 12.30
CA HIS A 76 2.66 -10.15 11.62
C HIS A 76 1.41 -10.98 11.88
N ALA A 77 1.51 -12.31 11.75
CA ALA A 77 0.39 -13.22 12.03
C ALA A 77 -0.03 -13.19 13.51
N GLU A 78 0.88 -12.85 14.41
CA GLU A 78 0.62 -12.71 15.85
C GLU A 78 -0.02 -11.35 16.17
N LEU A 79 0.40 -10.26 15.51
CA LEU A 79 -0.27 -8.95 15.61
C LEU A 79 -1.72 -8.98 15.06
N GLU A 80 -1.97 -9.69 13.95
CA GLU A 80 -3.33 -9.92 13.45
C GLU A 80 -4.22 -10.66 14.46
N LYS A 81 -3.64 -11.60 15.21
CA LYS A 81 -4.34 -12.33 16.28
C LYS A 81 -4.51 -11.50 17.55
N LEU A 82 -3.52 -10.68 17.91
CA LEU A 82 -3.48 -9.85 19.12
C LEU A 82 -4.35 -8.59 19.03
N SER A 83 -4.49 -8.00 17.83
CA SER A 83 -5.34 -6.81 17.67
C SER A 83 -6.83 -7.15 17.89
N GLY A 84 -7.22 -8.43 17.82
CA GLY A 84 -8.58 -8.91 18.11
C GLY A 84 -9.68 -8.29 17.25
N LYS A 85 -9.29 -7.44 16.29
CA LYS A 85 -10.15 -6.76 15.35
C LYS A 85 -9.84 -7.36 13.99
N THR A 86 -10.60 -8.38 13.64
CA THR A 86 -10.80 -8.69 12.23
C THR A 86 -11.20 -7.41 11.50
N TYR A 87 -10.43 -7.01 10.50
CA TYR A 87 -10.61 -5.72 9.80
C TYR A 87 -11.97 -5.60 9.09
N ALA A 88 -12.69 -6.72 8.95
CA ALA A 88 -14.07 -6.79 8.49
C ALA A 88 -15.09 -6.12 9.43
N ASP A 89 -14.72 -5.82 10.68
CA ASP A 89 -15.64 -5.25 11.68
C ASP A 89 -15.60 -3.71 11.81
N LEU A 90 -14.65 -3.03 11.15
CA LEU A 90 -14.49 -1.57 11.23
C LEU A 90 -15.22 -0.79 10.12
N SER A 91 -16.03 -1.45 9.28
CA SER A 91 -16.79 -0.81 8.20
C SER A 91 -18.32 -0.79 8.43
N LYS A 92 -18.77 -0.52 9.66
CA LYS A 92 -20.17 -0.14 9.90
C LYS A 92 -20.34 1.37 9.89
#